data_AF-A0A1G7QEK3-F1
#
_entry.id   AF-A0A1G7QEK3-F1
#
_cell.length_a   1.000
_cell.length_b   1.000
_cell.length_c   1.000
_cell.angle_alpha   90.00
_cell.angle_beta   90.00
_cell.angle_gamma   90.00
#
_symmetry.space_group_name_H-M   'P 1'
#
loop_
_entity.id
_entity.type
_entity.pdbx_description
1 polymer ?
#
loop_
_entity_poly.entity_id
_entity_poly.type
_entity_poly.pdbx_seq_one_letter_code
_entity_poly.pdbx_strand_id
1 'polypeptide(L)' 'MDHHQLEKDIQHLEHVIARISATDRIPLSYWRSRLKSVSDVTLLPSQASRVKRLNDALSALEEREKRALNSANLR' A
#
# COMPACT_ATOMS: atom_id res chain seq x y z
N MET A 1 -19.20 4.63 0.03
CA MET A 1 -18.59 3.98 -1.14
C MET A 1 -19.36 2.70 -1.42
N ASP A 2 -19.68 2.43 -2.68
CA ASP A 2 -20.29 1.14 -3.07
C ASP A 2 -19.31 -0.01 -2.87
N HIS A 3 -19.81 -1.17 -2.41
CA HIS A 3 -19.00 -2.38 -2.19
C HIS A 3 -18.22 -2.81 -3.44
N HIS A 4 -18.76 -2.56 -4.63
CA HIS A 4 -18.09 -2.83 -5.91
C HIS A 4 -16.89 -1.93 -6.18
N GLN A 5 -16.94 -0.67 -5.75
CA GLN A 5 -15.84 0.25 -5.92
C GLN A 5 -14.70 -0.07 -4.95
N LEU A 6 -15.05 -0.44 -3.71
CA LEU A 6 -14.08 -0.89 -2.70
C LEU A 6 -13.29 -2.11 -3.18
N GLU A 7 -13.98 -3.09 -3.76
CA GLU A 7 -13.36 -4.30 -4.29
C GLU A 7 -12.41 -4.00 -5.45
N LYS A 8 -12.80 -3.10 -6.37
CA LYS A 8 -11.93 -2.62 -7.45
C LYS A 8 -10.71 -1.89 -6.92
N ASP A 9 -10.89 -1.05 -5.89
CA ASP A 9 -9.81 -0.31 -5.26
C ASP A 9 -8.82 -1.26 -4.58
N ILE A 10 -9.30 -2.31 -3.89
CA ILE A 10 -8.44 -3.34 -3.29
C ILE A 10 -7.65 -4.09 -4.38
N GLN A 11 -8.30 -4.54 -5.46
CA GLN A 11 -7.61 -5.22 -6.57
C GLN A 11 -6.58 -4.31 -7.24
N HIS A 12 -6.91 -3.04 -7.42
CA HIS A 12 -5.97 -2.07 -7.96
C HIS A 12 -4.75 -1.90 -7.05
N LEU A 13 -4.97 -1.77 -5.73
CA LEU A 13 -3.88 -1.69 -4.76
C LEU A 13 -3.02 -2.96 -4.73
N GLU A 14 -3.61 -4.15 -4.86
CA GLU A 14 -2.85 -5.40 -4.97
C GLU A 14 -1.94 -5.40 -6.20
N HIS A 15 -2.46 -5.01 -7.36
CA HIS A 15 -1.70 -4.99 -8.60
C HIS A 15 -0.61 -3.91 -8.59
N VAL A 16 -0.91 -2.74 -8.03
CA VAL A 16 0.04 -1.63 -7.91
C VAL A 16 1.12 -1.95 -6.89
N ILE A 17 0.78 -2.34 -5.66
CA ILE A 17 1.76 -2.64 -4.60
C ILE A 17 2.71 -3.77 -5.01
N ALA A 18 2.21 -4.76 -5.76
CA ALA A 18 3.06 -5.84 -6.29
C ALA A 18 4.05 -5.37 -7.39
N ARG A 19 3.79 -4.24 -8.04
CA ARG A 19 4.57 -3.75 -9.19
C ARG A 19 5.38 -2.49 -8.90
N ILE A 20 4.98 -1.70 -7.90
CA ILE A 20 5.68 -0.48 -7.56
C ILE A 20 7.00 -0.78 -6.87
N SER A 21 8.01 0.00 -7.21
CA SER A 21 9.28 0.02 -6.50
C SER A 21 9.32 1.21 -5.54
N ALA A 22 10.22 1.18 -4.56
CA ALA A 22 10.51 2.33 -3.69
C ALA A 22 11.02 3.59 -4.45
N THR A 23 11.17 3.51 -5.77
CA THR A 23 11.61 4.57 -6.67
C THR A 23 10.53 5.01 -7.66
N ASP A 24 9.28 4.56 -7.45
CA ASP A 24 8.17 4.96 -8.31
C ASP A 24 7.83 6.46 -8.20
N ARG A 25 7.14 6.96 -9.23
CA ARG A 25 6.76 8.38 -9.31
C ARG A 25 5.78 8.83 -8.22
N ILE A 26 5.10 7.87 -7.57
CA ILE A 26 4.10 8.13 -6.54
C ILE A 26 4.68 7.70 -5.20
N PRO A 27 4.79 8.62 -4.21
CA PRO A 27 5.41 8.31 -2.93
C PRO A 27 4.61 7.25 -2.16
N LEU A 28 5.29 6.40 -1.40
CA LEU A 28 4.66 5.35 -0.60
C LEU A 28 3.62 5.91 0.40
N SER A 29 3.85 7.13 0.89
CA SER A 29 2.91 7.87 1.75
C SER A 29 1.53 8.08 1.11
N TYR A 30 1.46 8.28 -0.21
CA TYR A 30 0.20 8.40 -0.93
C TYR A 30 -0.56 7.07 -0.90
N TRP A 31 0.13 5.96 -1.19
CA TRP A 31 -0.47 4.62 -1.12
C TRP A 31 -0.91 4.26 0.29
N ARG A 32 -0.17 4.69 1.31
CA ARG A 32 -0.53 4.50 2.72
C ARG A 32 -1.79 5.25 3.10
N SER A 33 -1.94 6.50 2.65
CA SER A 33 -3.16 7.27 2.84
C SER A 33 -4.36 6.61 2.14
N ARG A 34 -4.18 6.10 0.91
CA ARG A 34 -5.22 5.37 0.17
C ARG A 34 -5.63 4.07 0.88
N LEU A 35 -4.66 3.30 1.36
CA LEU A 35 -4.93 2.06 2.12
C LEU A 35 -5.72 2.37 3.40
N LYS A 36 -5.39 3.47 4.09
CA LYS A 36 -6.11 3.92 5.28
C LYS A 36 -7.57 4.26 4.97
N SER A 37 -7.82 4.98 3.87
CA SER A 37 -9.19 5.27 3.43
C SER A 37 -9.99 4.00 3.11
N VAL A 38 -9.34 2.95 2.60
CA VAL A 38 -9.97 1.64 2.35
C VAL A 38 -10.22 0.89 3.66
N SER A 39 -9.31 0.99 4.64
CA SER A 39 -9.46 0.35 5.96
C SER A 39 -10.50 1.01 6.86
N ASP A 40 -10.79 2.31 6.65
CA ASP A 40 -11.78 3.06 7.41
C ASP A 40 -13.23 2.71 7.00
N VAL A 41 -13.41 1.98 5.89
CA VAL A 41 -14.71 1.46 5.44
C VAL A 41 -15.00 0.10 6.08
N THR A 42 -16.27 -0.25 6.26
CA THR A 42 -16.67 -1.59 6.72
C THR A 42 -16.24 -2.67 5.72
N LEU A 43 -15.17 -3.39 6.05
CA LEU A 43 -14.60 -4.47 5.24
C LEU A 43 -15.18 -5.82 5.63
N LEU A 44 -15.43 -6.67 4.64
CA LEU A 44 -15.68 -8.09 4.88
C LEU A 44 -14.41 -8.79 5.38
N PRO A 45 -14.50 -9.92 6.12
CA PRO A 45 -13.33 -10.64 6.63
C PRO A 45 -12.31 -11.05 5.55
N SER A 46 -12.81 -11.36 4.35
CA SER A 46 -11.99 -11.66 3.16
C SER A 46 -11.20 -10.42 2.68
N GLN A 47 -11.85 -9.26 2.68
CA GLN A 47 -11.23 -7.98 2.30
C GLN A 47 -10.24 -7.51 3.36
N ALA A 48 -10.57 -7.63 4.65
CA ALA A 48 -9.67 -7.29 5.75
C ALA A 48 -8.36 -8.09 5.69
N SER A 49 -8.44 -9.39 5.38
CA SER A 49 -7.25 -10.24 5.21
C SER A 49 -6.37 -9.81 4.04
N ARG A 50 -6.96 -9.30 2.95
CA ARG A 50 -6.24 -8.76 1.79
C ARG A 50 -5.60 -7.41 2.08
N VAL A 51 -6.36 -6.49 2.69
CA VAL A 51 -5.87 -5.19 3.13
C VAL A 51 -4.72 -5.34 4.13
N LYS A 52 -4.79 -6.32 5.03
CA LYS A 52 -3.67 -6.65 5.94
C LYS A 52 -2.40 -7.03 5.18
N ARG A 53 -2.49 -7.93 4.20
CA ARG A 53 -1.34 -8.31 3.35
C ARG A 53 -0.76 -7.12 2.58
N LEU A 54 -1.61 -6.24 2.06
CA LEU A 54 -1.18 -5.01 1.41
C LEU A 54 -0.45 -4.07 2.37
N ASN A 55 -0.95 -3.97 3.61
CA ASN A 55 -0.33 -3.17 4.66
C ASN A 55 1.08 -3.67 5.00
N ASP A 56 1.23 -4.99 5.12
CA ASP A 56 2.51 -5.63 5.40
C ASP A 56 3.51 -5.44 4.23
N ALA A 57 3.05 -5.61 2.99
CA ALA A 57 3.85 -5.39 1.79
C ALA A 57 4.31 -3.93 1.66
N LEU A 58 3.40 -2.98 1.90
CA LEU A 58 3.71 -1.55 1.86
C LEU A 58 4.69 -1.16 2.96
N SER A 59 4.52 -1.68 4.18
CA SER A 59 5.44 -1.44 5.29
C SER A 59 6.85 -1.97 4.97
N ALA A 60 6.95 -3.14 4.33
CA ALA A 60 8.22 -3.67 3.87
C ALA A 60 8.87 -2.80 2.77
N LEU A 61 8.07 -2.21 1.88
CA LEU A 61 8.56 -1.25 0.89
C LEU A 61 9.06 0.05 1.54
N GLU A 62 8.33 0.59 2.51
CA GLU A 62 8.71 1.80 3.26
C GLU A 62 10.02 1.59 4.02
N GLU A 63 10.21 0.43 4.66
CA GLU A 63 11.46 0.09 5.32
C GLU A 63 12.63 -0.05 4.34
N ARG A 64 12.39 -0.57 3.13
CA ARG A 64 13.40 -0.65 2.07
C ARG A 64 13.75 0.73 1.52
N GLU A 65 12.77 1.60 1.31
CA GLU A 65 12.95 3.00 0.91
C GLU A 65 13.78 3.75 1.96
N LYS A 66 13.41 3.63 3.23
CA LYS A 66 14.13 4.26 4.35
C LYS A 66 15.58 3.77 4.45
N ARG A 67 15.83 2.48 4.27
CA ARG A 67 17.20 1.93 4.21
C ARG A 67 17.98 2.47 3.01
N ALA A 68 17.35 2.55 1.83
CA ALA A 68 17.97 3.09 0.62
C ALA A 68 18.34 4.56 0.80
N LEU A 69 17.42 5.38 1.33
CA LEU A 69 17.67 6.79 1.66
C LEU A 69 18.79 6.95 2.69
N ASN A 70 18.78 6.15 3.76
CA ASN A 70 19.84 6.22 4.78
C ASN A 70 21.21 5.82 4.22
N SER A 71 21.25 4.85 3.29
CA SER A 71 22.49 4.47 2.61
C SER A 71 22.99 5.53 1.60
N ALA A 72 22.08 6.28 0.97
CA ALA A 72 22.42 7.36 0.05
C ALA A 72 22.96 8.59 0.80
N ASN A 73 22.44 8.87 2.00
CA ASN A 73 22.86 10.01 2.81
C ASN A 73 24.22 9.80 3.51
N LEU A 74 24.72 8.56 3.54
CA LEU A 74 26.01 8.17 4.12
C LEU A 74 27.15 8.14 3.07
N ARG A 75 26.90 8.60 1.84
CA ARG A 75 27.84 8.59 0.72
C ARG A 75 28.29 9.98 0.32
#